data_AF-A0A9N9MMQ4-F1
#
_entry.id   AF-A0A9N9MMQ4-F1
#
_cell.length_a   1.000
_cell.length_b   1.000
_cell.length_c   1.000
_cell.angle_alpha   90.00
_cell.angle_beta   90.00
_cell.angle_gamma   90.00
#
_symmetry.space_group_name_H-M   'P 1'
#
loop_
_entity.id
_entity.type
_entity.pdbx_description
1 polymer ?
#
loop_
_entity_poly.entity_id
_entity_poly.type
_entity_poly.pdbx_seq_one_letter_code
_entity_poly.pdbx_strand_id
1 'polypeptide(L)'
;MPDRATFKGEHWKNYVTANKEFAKCTIRALRQLPRNNTESQLIWVHDYHLMLTSNWIRKYADDEGMPCKLGFFLHIPFPPWGDIFRLFPWSHEIYHGKCEMVGFHVTDYCLNFVDCCQRKLGCRLDRKNLLVEHGDRTVRVRPLPIGIPLERFVELAEQAPRVISTNQKIILGVDRLDYIKGLVHRLLAFEKLMEKVSLLQIAVPSRTDVKEYQELKEEMDQLASRNNGWFTTPNWSPIRYIYGSLSQDE
;
A
#
# COMPACT_ATOMS: atom_id res chain seq x y z
N MET A 1 -5.72 0.22 -13.63
CA MET A 1 -5.36 1.30 -14.55
C MET A 1 -3.97 1.05 -15.14
N PRO A 2 -3.85 0.12 -16.11
CA PRO A 2 -2.59 -0.04 -16.86
C PRO A 2 -2.21 1.23 -17.64
N ASP A 3 -3.21 2.05 -17.98
CA ASP A 3 -3.12 3.34 -18.67
C ASP A 3 -2.24 4.37 -17.95
N ARG A 4 -2.06 4.26 -16.62
CA ARG A 4 -1.21 5.18 -15.84
C ARG A 4 0.20 4.65 -15.59
N ALA A 5 0.52 3.43 -16.02
CA ALA A 5 1.83 2.83 -15.76
C ALA A 5 2.86 3.29 -16.80
N THR A 6 3.97 3.87 -16.34
CA THR A 6 5.10 4.25 -17.18
C THR A 6 6.32 3.38 -16.89
N PHE A 7 6.82 2.66 -17.90
CA PHE A 7 8.01 1.80 -17.75
C PHE A 7 9.25 2.47 -18.37
N LYS A 8 10.19 2.87 -17.52
CA LYS A 8 11.48 3.45 -17.93
C LYS A 8 12.62 2.63 -17.36
N GLY A 9 13.52 2.16 -18.21
CA GLY A 9 14.65 1.32 -17.79
C GLY A 9 15.61 1.99 -16.81
N GLU A 10 15.77 3.31 -16.91
CA GLU A 10 16.55 4.10 -15.96
C GLU A 10 15.95 4.07 -14.55
N HIS A 11 14.62 4.25 -14.44
CA HIS A 11 13.93 4.18 -13.16
C HIS A 11 14.04 2.78 -12.54
N TRP A 12 13.97 1.72 -13.36
CA TRP A 12 14.21 0.36 -12.89
C TRP A 12 15.63 0.17 -12.35
N LYS A 13 16.65 0.65 -13.06
CA LYS A 13 18.04 0.60 -12.58
C LYS A 13 18.20 1.31 -11.23
N ASN A 14 17.60 2.49 -11.08
CA ASN A 14 17.63 3.23 -9.81
C ASN A 14 16.88 2.49 -8.70
N TYR A 15 15.75 1.86 -9.01
CA TYR A 15 15.00 1.01 -8.07
C TYR A 15 15.82 -0.18 -7.59
N VAL A 16 16.51 -0.88 -8.50
CA VAL A 16 17.44 -1.98 -8.17
C VAL A 16 18.58 -1.49 -7.29
N THR A 17 19.18 -0.35 -7.62
CA THR A 17 20.26 0.27 -6.82
C THR A 17 19.80 0.59 -5.41
N ALA A 18 18.63 1.23 -5.25
CA ALA A 18 18.06 1.52 -3.94
C ALA A 18 17.82 0.23 -3.14
N ASN A 19 17.21 -0.80 -3.75
CA ASN A 19 16.95 -2.08 -3.09
C ASN A 19 18.24 -2.78 -2.60
N LYS A 20 19.33 -2.66 -3.38
CA LYS A 20 20.67 -3.16 -2.98
C LYS A 20 21.23 -2.40 -1.78
N GLU A 21 21.14 -1.07 -1.77
CA GLU A 21 21.61 -0.26 -0.65
C GLU A 21 20.82 -0.55 0.63
N PHE A 22 19.48 -0.68 0.53
CA PHE A 22 18.66 -1.13 1.65
C PHE A 22 19.12 -2.48 2.19
N ALA A 23 19.36 -3.46 1.31
CA ALA A 23 19.86 -4.77 1.71
C ALA A 23 21.23 -4.69 2.42
N LYS A 24 22.16 -3.87 1.94
CA LYS A 24 23.46 -3.64 2.59
C LYS A 24 23.28 -3.04 3.99
N CYS A 25 22.40 -2.05 4.13
CA CYS A 25 22.09 -1.46 5.43
C CYS A 25 21.48 -2.48 6.39
N THR A 26 20.58 -3.34 5.91
CA THR A 26 20.01 -4.43 6.73
C THR A 26 21.08 -5.40 7.22
N ILE A 27 22.02 -5.80 6.36
CA ILE A 27 23.13 -6.69 6.75
C ILE A 27 24.06 -6.02 7.76
N ARG A 28 24.37 -4.73 7.57
CA ARG A 28 25.16 -3.96 8.55
C ARG A 28 24.48 -3.93 9.92
N ALA A 29 23.16 -3.71 9.96
CA ALA A 29 22.40 -3.74 11.20
C ALA A 29 22.39 -5.15 11.83
N LEU A 30 22.23 -6.19 11.00
CA LEU A 30 22.26 -7.58 11.44
C LEU A 30 23.58 -7.97 12.11
N ARG A 31 24.72 -7.43 11.63
CA ARG A 31 26.05 -7.66 12.23
C ARG A 31 26.19 -7.08 13.64
N GLN A 32 25.44 -6.02 13.95
CA GLN A 32 25.48 -5.35 15.25
C GLN A 32 24.62 -6.04 16.31
N LEU A 33 23.74 -6.97 15.90
CA LEU A 33 22.88 -7.69 16.83
C LEU A 33 23.68 -8.75 17.60
N PRO A 34 23.34 -8.98 18.90
CA PRO A 34 23.97 -10.04 19.69
C PRO A 34 23.74 -11.40 19.03
N ARG A 35 24.82 -12.16 18.80
CA ARG A 35 24.74 -13.55 18.35
C ARG A 35 24.38 -14.43 19.55
N ASN A 36 23.13 -14.40 19.99
CA ASN A 36 22.63 -15.42 20.90
C ASN A 36 22.49 -16.71 20.09
N ASN A 37 23.33 -17.70 20.42
CA ASN A 37 23.70 -18.86 19.60
C ASN A 37 22.60 -19.87 19.26
N THR A 38 21.31 -19.58 19.50
CA THR A 38 20.23 -20.57 19.37
C THR A 38 19.14 -20.24 18.36
N GLU A 39 18.96 -18.98 17.93
CA GLU A 39 17.88 -18.63 17.01
C GLU A 39 18.34 -17.78 15.82
N SER A 40 17.94 -18.20 14.61
CA SER A 40 18.14 -17.41 13.39
C SER A 40 17.35 -16.11 13.46
N GLN A 41 18.02 -14.99 13.19
CA GLN A 41 17.43 -13.65 13.20
C GLN A 41 16.30 -13.54 12.17
N LEU A 42 15.17 -12.94 12.56
CA LEU A 42 14.04 -12.69 11.67
C LEU A 42 14.16 -11.30 11.05
N ILE A 43 14.11 -11.24 9.73
CA ILE A 43 14.10 -10.02 8.95
C ILE A 43 12.76 -9.96 8.22
N TRP A 44 12.03 -8.87 8.42
CA TRP A 44 10.73 -8.65 7.81
C TRP A 44 10.77 -7.42 6.90
N VAL A 45 10.64 -7.66 5.59
CA VAL A 45 10.63 -6.61 4.56
C VAL A 45 9.19 -6.23 4.24
N HIS A 46 8.92 -4.92 4.16
CA HIS A 46 7.58 -4.40 3.92
C HIS A 46 7.50 -3.60 2.62
N ASP A 47 6.41 -3.86 1.90
CA ASP A 47 5.85 -3.08 0.82
C ASP A 47 6.59 -3.10 -0.54
N TYR A 48 5.90 -2.60 -1.57
CA TYR A 48 6.30 -2.69 -2.99
C TYR A 48 7.60 -1.93 -3.33
N HIS A 49 8.04 -1.00 -2.47
CA HIS A 49 9.28 -0.27 -2.66
C HIS A 49 10.52 -1.18 -2.54
N LEU A 50 10.40 -2.28 -1.77
CA LEU A 50 11.51 -3.15 -1.38
C LEU A 50 11.35 -4.59 -1.89
N MET A 51 10.67 -4.79 -3.02
CA MET A 51 10.39 -6.14 -3.52
C MET A 51 11.67 -6.92 -3.86
N LEU A 52 12.75 -6.25 -4.27
CA LEU A 52 14.02 -6.93 -4.59
C LEU A 52 14.92 -7.07 -3.37
N THR A 53 14.71 -6.28 -2.32
CA THR A 53 15.58 -6.22 -1.14
C THR A 53 15.74 -7.59 -0.48
N SER A 54 14.67 -8.37 -0.35
CA SER A 54 14.74 -9.72 0.21
C SER A 54 15.73 -10.65 -0.51
N ASN A 55 15.79 -10.57 -1.84
CA ASN A 55 16.70 -11.39 -2.64
C ASN A 55 18.17 -10.99 -2.43
N TRP A 56 18.43 -9.70 -2.29
CA TRP A 56 19.76 -9.15 -2.01
C TRP A 56 20.20 -9.44 -0.58
N ILE A 57 19.31 -9.30 0.42
CA ILE A 57 19.59 -9.66 1.81
C ILE A 57 20.00 -11.13 1.89
N ARG A 58 19.22 -12.03 1.28
CA ARG A 58 19.57 -13.46 1.29
C ARG A 58 20.93 -13.71 0.67
N LYS A 59 21.22 -13.10 -0.48
CA LYS A 59 22.52 -13.25 -1.14
C LYS A 59 23.66 -12.85 -0.20
N TYR A 60 23.60 -11.66 0.38
CA TYR A 60 24.65 -11.16 1.27
C TYR A 60 24.75 -11.96 2.58
N ALA A 61 23.62 -12.41 3.13
CA ALA A 61 23.61 -13.25 4.31
C ALA A 61 24.26 -14.62 4.05
N ASP A 62 23.96 -15.24 2.90
CA ASP A 62 24.57 -16.51 2.49
C ASP A 62 26.08 -16.33 2.21
N ASP A 63 26.49 -15.25 1.54
CA ASP A 63 27.90 -14.90 1.28
C ASP A 63 28.71 -14.71 2.57
N GLU A 64 28.08 -14.25 3.65
CA GLU A 64 28.70 -14.00 4.96
C GLU A 64 28.48 -15.13 5.99
N GLY A 65 27.82 -16.23 5.59
CA GLY A 65 27.51 -17.36 6.49
C GLY A 65 26.60 -16.98 7.67
N MET A 66 25.68 -16.03 7.46
CA MET A 66 24.78 -15.50 8.49
C MET A 66 23.37 -16.10 8.36
N PRO A 67 22.98 -17.07 9.21
CA PRO A 67 21.65 -17.66 9.14
C PRO A 67 20.57 -16.66 9.56
N CYS A 68 19.61 -16.39 8.67
CA CYS A 68 18.47 -15.54 8.93
C CYS A 68 17.17 -16.11 8.32
N LYS A 69 16.03 -15.76 8.91
CA LYS A 69 14.69 -15.99 8.38
C LYS A 69 14.21 -14.70 7.72
N LEU A 70 13.60 -14.79 6.54
CA LEU A 70 13.12 -13.68 5.73
C LEU A 70 11.61 -13.81 5.49
N GLY A 71 10.90 -12.78 5.92
CA GLY A 71 9.51 -12.54 5.56
C GLY A 71 9.40 -11.32 4.64
N PHE A 72 8.48 -11.37 3.69
CA PHE A 72 8.05 -10.20 2.91
C PHE A 72 6.54 -10.01 3.09
N PHE A 73 6.08 -8.77 3.25
CA PHE A 73 4.65 -8.45 3.28
C PHE A 73 4.32 -7.30 2.34
N LEU A 74 3.37 -7.51 1.43
CA LEU A 74 2.90 -6.48 0.50
C LEU A 74 1.63 -5.81 1.02
N HIS A 75 1.70 -4.49 1.23
CA HIS A 75 0.60 -3.69 1.76
C HIS A 75 -0.39 -3.20 0.69
N ILE A 76 -0.06 -3.40 -0.59
CA ILE A 76 -0.94 -3.07 -1.71
C ILE A 76 -1.52 -4.34 -2.33
N PRO A 77 -2.63 -4.24 -3.09
CA PRO A 77 -3.14 -5.36 -3.85
C PRO A 77 -2.09 -5.97 -4.78
N PHE A 78 -1.99 -7.29 -4.80
CA PHE A 78 -1.16 -7.97 -5.79
C PHE A 78 -1.98 -8.23 -7.07
N PRO A 79 -1.54 -7.72 -8.23
CA PRO A 79 -2.34 -7.75 -9.44
C PRO A 79 -2.45 -9.15 -10.05
N PRO A 80 -3.56 -9.46 -10.76
CA PRO A 80 -3.69 -10.72 -11.49
C PRO A 80 -2.69 -10.79 -12.65
N TRP A 81 -2.25 -12.01 -12.96
CA TRP A 81 -1.31 -12.26 -14.05
C TRP A 81 -1.83 -11.83 -15.43
N GLY A 82 -3.04 -12.30 -15.77
CA GLY A 82 -3.57 -12.28 -17.13
C GLY A 82 -3.75 -10.88 -17.69
N ASP A 83 -4.08 -9.92 -16.84
CA ASP A 83 -4.51 -8.59 -17.29
C ASP A 83 -3.48 -7.50 -16.98
N ILE A 84 -2.73 -7.64 -15.88
CA ILE A 84 -1.89 -6.55 -15.37
C ILE A 84 -0.44 -6.99 -15.22
N PHE A 85 -0.14 -8.01 -14.41
CA PHE A 85 1.25 -8.29 -14.03
C PHE A 85 2.13 -8.72 -15.22
N ARG A 86 1.54 -9.37 -16.23
CA ARG A 86 2.27 -9.75 -17.45
C ARG A 86 2.84 -8.56 -18.24
N LEU A 87 2.26 -7.36 -18.08
CA LEU A 87 2.70 -6.14 -18.75
C LEU A 87 3.99 -5.58 -18.14
N PHE A 88 4.34 -6.01 -16.92
CA PHE A 88 5.52 -5.52 -16.22
C PHE A 88 6.81 -6.12 -16.82
N PRO A 89 7.71 -5.30 -17.41
CA PRO A 89 8.87 -5.81 -18.15
C PRO A 89 9.84 -6.62 -17.29
N TRP A 90 9.99 -6.23 -16.03
CA TRP A 90 10.93 -6.85 -15.07
C TRP A 90 10.24 -7.84 -14.12
N SER A 91 9.11 -8.41 -14.53
CA SER A 91 8.31 -9.34 -13.71
C SER A 91 9.07 -10.57 -13.23
N HIS A 92 10.10 -11.00 -13.95
CA HIS A 92 10.97 -12.10 -13.54
C HIS A 92 11.89 -11.75 -12.36
N GLU A 93 12.23 -10.47 -12.17
CA GLU A 93 13.12 -10.02 -11.09
C GLU A 93 12.37 -9.87 -9.75
N ILE A 94 11.08 -9.56 -9.80
CA ILE A 94 10.20 -9.33 -8.63
C ILE A 94 9.91 -10.63 -7.82
N TYR A 95 10.49 -11.75 -8.22
CA TYR A 95 10.26 -13.02 -7.56
C TYR A 95 10.92 -13.10 -6.17
N HIS A 96 10.13 -13.44 -5.15
CA HIS A 96 10.59 -13.61 -3.76
C HIS A 96 11.03 -15.05 -3.42
N GLY A 97 11.64 -15.78 -4.35
CA GLY A 97 12.06 -17.18 -4.14
C GLY A 97 13.08 -17.42 -3.03
N LYS A 98 13.61 -16.34 -2.45
CA LYS A 98 14.62 -16.37 -1.39
C LYS A 98 14.05 -16.10 0.01
N CYS A 99 12.75 -15.82 0.12
CA CYS A 99 12.03 -15.67 1.38
C CYS A 99 11.47 -17.00 1.87
N GLU A 100 11.35 -17.19 3.18
CA GLU A 100 10.62 -18.30 3.78
C GLU A 100 9.11 -18.04 3.76
N MET A 101 8.70 -16.76 3.86
CA MET A 101 7.29 -16.37 3.86
C MET A 101 7.03 -15.11 3.03
N VAL A 102 5.92 -15.12 2.30
CA VAL A 102 5.36 -13.97 1.59
C VAL A 102 3.91 -13.78 2.04
N GLY A 103 3.59 -12.60 2.56
CA GLY A 103 2.28 -12.27 3.09
C GLY A 103 1.55 -11.21 2.27
N PHE A 104 0.23 -11.33 2.19
CA PHE A 104 -0.69 -10.40 1.53
C PHE A 104 -1.93 -10.19 2.39
N HIS A 105 -2.76 -9.18 2.11
CA HIS A 105 -3.97 -8.94 2.90
C HIS A 105 -5.06 -10.02 2.78
N VAL A 106 -5.28 -10.56 1.58
CA VAL A 106 -6.39 -11.48 1.30
C VAL A 106 -5.93 -12.66 0.43
N THR A 107 -6.71 -13.74 0.46
CA THR A 107 -6.43 -14.98 -0.27
C THR A 107 -6.30 -14.76 -1.77
N ASP A 108 -7.10 -13.89 -2.37
CA ASP A 108 -7.06 -13.62 -3.81
C ASP A 108 -5.70 -13.06 -4.25
N TYR A 109 -5.07 -12.22 -3.43
CA TYR A 109 -3.73 -11.70 -3.72
C TYR A 109 -2.66 -12.79 -3.60
N CYS A 110 -2.82 -13.72 -2.66
CA CYS A 110 -1.97 -14.90 -2.58
C CYS A 110 -2.09 -15.76 -3.85
N LEU A 111 -3.33 -16.01 -4.31
CA LEU A 111 -3.59 -16.79 -5.53
C LEU A 111 -2.99 -16.11 -6.76
N ASN A 112 -3.17 -14.79 -6.90
CA ASN A 112 -2.54 -14.02 -7.97
C ASN A 112 -1.01 -14.17 -7.96
N PHE A 113 -0.38 -14.06 -6.79
CA PHE A 113 1.07 -14.22 -6.66
C PHE A 113 1.54 -15.63 -7.05
N VAL A 114 0.88 -16.65 -6.53
CA VAL A 114 1.16 -18.05 -6.83
C VAL A 114 1.02 -18.34 -8.33
N ASP A 115 -0.04 -17.84 -8.98
CA ASP A 115 -0.24 -17.96 -10.42
C ASP A 115 0.86 -17.24 -11.23
N CYS A 116 1.27 -16.05 -10.79
CA CYS A 116 2.38 -15.31 -11.41
C CYS A 116 3.70 -16.11 -11.33
N CYS A 117 4.00 -16.70 -10.17
CA CYS A 117 5.19 -17.53 -9.98
C CYS A 117 5.18 -18.75 -10.90
N GLN A 118 4.06 -19.49 -10.97
CA GLN A 118 3.95 -20.66 -11.84
C GLN A 118 4.18 -20.31 -13.30
N ARG A 119 3.53 -19.24 -13.78
CA ARG A 119 3.54 -18.87 -15.21
C ARG A 119 4.86 -18.24 -15.67
N LYS A 120 5.57 -17.49 -14.83
CA LYS A 120 6.88 -16.89 -15.21
C LYS A 120 8.05 -17.83 -14.98
N LEU A 121 8.03 -18.61 -13.91
CA LEU A 121 9.23 -19.31 -13.42
C LEU A 121 9.12 -20.84 -13.52
N GLY A 122 7.94 -21.36 -13.86
CA GLY A 122 7.72 -22.81 -13.91
C GLY A 122 7.81 -23.50 -12.55
N CYS A 123 7.60 -22.76 -11.45
CA CYS A 123 7.65 -23.31 -10.10
C CYS A 123 6.60 -24.42 -9.89
N ARG A 124 6.93 -25.40 -9.03
CA ARG A 124 5.93 -26.36 -8.55
C ARG A 124 5.09 -25.69 -7.46
N LEU A 125 3.79 -25.93 -7.50
CA LEU A 125 2.85 -25.30 -6.59
C LEU A 125 2.04 -26.33 -5.83
N ASP A 126 1.90 -26.11 -4.54
CA ASP A 126 0.79 -26.65 -3.77
C ASP A 126 -0.24 -25.53 -3.55
N ARG A 127 -1.24 -25.48 -4.42
CA ARG A 127 -2.32 -24.48 -4.33
C ARG A 127 -3.15 -24.63 -3.06
N LYS A 128 -3.30 -25.85 -2.54
CA LYS A 128 -4.13 -26.12 -1.35
C LYS A 128 -3.46 -25.54 -0.10
N ASN A 129 -2.14 -25.67 -0.01
CA ASN A 129 -1.37 -25.18 1.12
C ASN A 129 -0.71 -23.81 0.89
N LEU A 130 -0.88 -23.21 -0.29
CA LEU A 130 -0.25 -21.97 -0.73
C LEU A 130 1.28 -22.02 -0.59
N LEU A 131 1.88 -23.07 -1.16
CA LEU A 131 3.34 -23.25 -1.19
C LEU A 131 3.86 -23.09 -2.61
N VAL A 132 4.95 -22.34 -2.74
CA VAL A 132 5.70 -22.18 -4.00
C VAL A 132 7.06 -22.86 -3.83
N GLU A 133 7.30 -23.94 -4.59
CA GLU A 133 8.56 -24.68 -4.59
C GLU A 133 9.40 -24.26 -5.81
N HIS A 134 10.63 -23.83 -5.56
CA HIS A 134 11.57 -23.45 -6.61
C HIS A 134 13.01 -23.82 -6.22
N GLY A 135 13.57 -24.77 -6.97
CA GLY A 135 14.83 -25.41 -6.58
C GLY A 135 14.69 -26.08 -5.22
N ASP A 136 15.65 -25.81 -4.32
CA ASP A 136 15.69 -26.41 -2.98
C ASP A 136 14.90 -25.61 -1.93
N ARG A 137 14.13 -24.58 -2.35
CA ARG A 137 13.41 -23.69 -1.43
C ARG A 137 11.91 -23.79 -1.60
N THR A 138 11.22 -23.75 -0.46
CA THR A 138 9.76 -23.66 -0.37
C THR A 138 9.38 -22.33 0.28
N VAL A 139 8.63 -21.52 -0.46
CA VAL A 139 8.09 -20.24 0.02
C VAL A 139 6.65 -20.45 0.49
N ARG A 140 6.36 -20.05 1.73
CA ARG A 140 5.00 -20.08 2.27
C ARG A 140 4.28 -18.79 1.94
N VAL A 141 3.14 -18.89 1.24
CA VAL A 141 2.30 -17.73 0.93
C VAL A 141 1.10 -17.73 1.88
N ARG A 142 0.83 -16.58 2.51
CA ARG A 142 -0.23 -16.48 3.53
C ARG A 142 -1.06 -15.19 3.41
N PRO A 143 -2.40 -15.27 3.56
CA PRO A 143 -3.23 -14.10 3.81
C PRO A 143 -3.10 -13.70 5.28
N LEU A 144 -2.68 -12.45 5.51
CA LEU A 144 -2.51 -11.81 6.81
C LEU A 144 -3.17 -10.42 6.71
N PRO A 145 -4.48 -10.30 6.98
CA PRO A 145 -5.17 -9.01 6.93
C PRO A 145 -4.60 -8.09 8.02
N ILE A 146 -4.28 -6.85 7.65
CA ILE A 146 -3.78 -5.86 8.61
C ILE A 146 -4.96 -5.28 9.40
N GLY A 147 -4.76 -5.08 10.69
CA GLY A 147 -5.74 -4.46 11.58
C GLY A 147 -5.19 -3.21 12.25
N ILE A 148 -6.01 -2.64 13.14
CA ILE A 148 -5.63 -1.54 14.03
C ILE A 148 -5.78 -1.99 15.49
N PRO A 149 -5.06 -1.37 16.44
CA PRO A 149 -5.33 -1.56 17.87
C PRO A 149 -6.69 -0.92 18.23
N LEU A 150 -7.77 -1.69 18.07
CA LEU A 150 -9.15 -1.19 18.13
C LEU A 150 -9.46 -0.48 19.45
N GLU A 151 -9.08 -1.09 20.57
CA GLU A 151 -9.37 -0.60 21.92
C GLU A 151 -8.81 0.82 22.11
N ARG A 152 -7.55 1.03 21.68
CA ARG A 152 -6.90 2.34 21.73
C ARG A 152 -7.68 3.41 20.94
N PHE A 153 -8.23 3.07 19.77
CA PHE A 153 -8.97 4.03 18.95
C PHE A 153 -10.36 4.33 19.50
N VAL A 154 -11.01 3.35 20.14
CA VAL A 154 -12.28 3.58 20.85
C VAL A 154 -12.06 4.54 22.01
N GLU A 155 -11.03 4.32 22.84
CA GLU A 155 -10.70 5.20 23.96
C GLU A 155 -10.41 6.65 23.51
N LEU A 156 -9.64 6.81 22.42
CA LEU A 156 -9.36 8.14 21.86
C LEU A 156 -10.64 8.83 21.36
N ALA A 157 -11.55 8.10 20.71
CA ALA A 157 -12.80 8.65 20.20
C ALA A 157 -13.76 9.07 21.33
N GLU A 158 -13.79 8.34 22.44
CA GLU A 158 -14.62 8.70 23.61
C GLU A 158 -14.10 9.94 24.34
N GLN A 159 -12.79 10.16 24.34
CA GLN A 159 -12.15 11.32 24.95
C GLN A 159 -12.08 12.54 24.03
N ALA A 160 -12.38 12.36 22.73
CA ALA A 160 -12.25 13.40 21.73
C ALA A 160 -13.22 14.57 22.01
N PRO A 161 -12.74 15.82 21.99
CA PRO A 161 -13.61 16.98 22.17
C PRO A 161 -14.55 17.13 20.97
N ARG A 162 -15.77 17.62 21.23
CA ARG A 162 -16.71 17.93 20.15
C ARG A 162 -16.26 19.16 19.37
N VAL A 163 -15.60 18.94 18.24
CA VAL A 163 -15.07 20.00 17.34
C VAL A 163 -16.12 20.64 16.43
N ILE A 164 -17.22 19.93 16.11
CA ILE A 164 -18.29 20.46 15.27
C ILE A 164 -19.63 20.41 16.02
N SER A 165 -20.21 21.59 16.25
CA SER A 165 -21.56 21.74 16.79
C SER A 165 -22.52 22.15 15.66
N THR A 166 -23.28 21.17 15.15
CA THR A 166 -24.35 21.39 14.18
C THR A 166 -25.46 20.37 14.38
N ASN A 167 -26.69 20.76 14.01
CA ASN A 167 -27.84 19.87 13.95
C ASN A 167 -27.97 19.18 12.57
N GLN A 168 -27.09 19.53 11.62
CA GLN A 168 -27.05 18.91 10.29
C GLN A 168 -26.33 17.56 10.35
N LYS A 169 -26.79 16.61 9.55
CA LYS A 169 -26.03 15.37 9.32
C LYS A 169 -24.74 15.70 8.59
N ILE A 170 -23.64 15.06 9.01
CA ILE A 170 -22.33 15.20 8.36
C ILE A 170 -21.92 13.84 7.80
N ILE A 171 -21.52 13.84 6.53
CA ILE A 171 -20.76 12.76 5.92
C ILE A 171 -19.29 13.15 6.05
N LEU A 172 -18.47 12.29 6.65
CA LEU A 172 -17.04 12.51 6.80
C LEU A 172 -16.26 11.63 5.80
N GLY A 173 -15.34 12.25 5.07
CA GLY A 173 -14.34 11.57 4.27
C GLY A 173 -12.95 12.00 4.70
N VAL A 174 -12.10 11.05 5.10
CA VAL A 174 -10.69 11.31 5.44
C VAL A 174 -9.83 10.39 4.62
N ASP A 175 -9.12 10.95 3.65
CA ASP A 175 -8.30 10.19 2.72
C ASP A 175 -7.08 11.01 2.32
N ARG A 176 -5.98 10.32 1.99
CA ARG A 176 -4.95 10.97 1.18
C ARG A 176 -5.53 11.34 -0.17
N LEU A 177 -5.11 12.47 -0.72
CA LEU A 177 -5.41 12.84 -2.10
C LEU A 177 -4.72 11.83 -3.03
N ASP A 178 -5.42 10.76 -3.38
CA ASP A 178 -4.90 9.65 -4.17
C ASP A 178 -6.04 9.11 -5.06
N TYR A 179 -5.74 8.92 -6.34
CA TYR A 179 -6.76 8.57 -7.34
C TYR A 179 -7.41 7.21 -7.09
N ILE A 180 -6.76 6.33 -6.31
CA ILE A 180 -7.35 5.03 -5.93
C ILE A 180 -8.48 5.16 -4.90
N LYS A 181 -8.64 6.33 -4.27
CA LYS A 181 -9.63 6.57 -3.21
C LYS A 181 -11.02 6.94 -3.74
N GLY A 182 -11.15 7.14 -5.06
CA GLY A 182 -12.45 7.45 -5.68
C GLY A 182 -13.07 8.77 -5.22
N LEU A 183 -12.24 9.75 -4.82
CA LEU A 183 -12.70 11.02 -4.24
C LEU A 183 -13.63 11.80 -5.18
N VAL A 184 -13.28 11.86 -6.46
CA VAL A 184 -14.10 12.45 -7.53
C VAL A 184 -15.48 11.79 -7.59
N HIS A 185 -15.52 10.46 -7.57
CA HIS A 185 -16.77 9.70 -7.63
C HIS A 185 -17.62 9.95 -6.37
N ARG A 186 -17.00 10.13 -5.20
CA ARG A 186 -17.68 10.52 -3.96
C ARG A 186 -18.34 11.89 -4.10
N LEU A 187 -17.65 12.90 -4.66
CA LEU A 187 -18.25 14.22 -4.89
C LEU A 187 -19.40 14.17 -5.90
N LEU A 188 -19.23 13.43 -7.00
CA LEU A 188 -20.28 13.25 -8.01
C LEU A 188 -21.50 12.49 -7.47
N ALA A 189 -21.29 11.53 -6.56
CA ALA A 189 -22.38 10.83 -5.90
C ALA A 189 -23.08 11.74 -4.89
N PHE A 190 -22.32 12.53 -4.14
CA PHE A 190 -22.86 13.53 -3.20
C PHE A 190 -23.70 14.59 -3.92
N GLU A 191 -23.27 15.05 -5.10
CA GLU A 191 -24.03 15.99 -5.94
C GLU A 191 -25.43 15.47 -6.31
N LYS A 192 -25.59 14.14 -6.43
CA LYS A 192 -26.88 13.51 -6.74
C LYS A 192 -27.75 13.29 -5.51
N LEU A 193 -27.22 13.54 -4.30
CA LEU A 193 -27.95 13.37 -3.06
C LEU A 193 -28.91 14.56 -2.86
N MET A 194 -30.22 14.27 -2.77
CA MET A 194 -31.27 15.29 -2.67
C MET A 194 -31.56 15.74 -1.22
N GLU A 195 -30.75 15.30 -0.24
CA GLU A 195 -30.92 15.61 1.19
C GLU A 195 -30.03 16.78 1.62
N LYS A 196 -30.50 17.57 2.60
CA LYS A 196 -29.70 18.63 3.24
C LYS A 196 -28.69 18.02 4.24
N VAL A 197 -27.59 17.50 3.70
CA VAL A 197 -26.45 16.91 4.43
C VAL A 197 -25.19 17.68 4.04
N SER A 198 -24.21 17.79 4.94
CA SER A 198 -22.89 18.37 4.61
C SER A 198 -21.84 17.27 4.48
N LEU A 199 -21.02 17.35 3.44
CA LEU A 199 -19.81 16.54 3.29
C LEU A 199 -18.61 17.32 3.85
N LEU A 200 -17.97 16.79 4.89
CA LEU A 200 -16.65 17.20 5.33
C LEU A 200 -15.62 16.27 4.70
N GLN A 201 -14.88 16.76 3.71
CA GLN A 201 -13.82 16.01 3.03
C GLN A 201 -12.46 16.57 3.44
N ILE A 202 -11.70 15.79 4.20
CA ILE A 202 -10.29 16.06 4.50
C ILE A 202 -9.46 15.27 3.48
N ALA A 203 -8.70 15.99 2.66
CA ALA A 203 -7.81 15.45 1.64
C ALA A 203 -6.36 15.74 2.03
N VAL A 204 -5.66 14.72 2.53
CA VAL A 204 -4.26 14.87 2.97
C VAL A 204 -3.34 14.91 1.75
N PRO A 205 -2.49 15.95 1.59
CA PRO A 205 -1.54 16.04 0.48
C PRO A 205 -0.70 14.77 0.32
N SER A 206 -0.56 14.27 -0.90
CA SER A 206 0.28 13.10 -1.21
C SER A 206 0.89 13.26 -2.59
N ARG A 207 2.19 12.97 -2.71
CA ARG A 207 2.92 12.96 -4.00
C ARG A 207 2.66 14.20 -4.86
N THR A 208 2.77 15.38 -4.25
CA THR A 208 2.43 16.67 -4.86
C THR A 208 3.21 17.00 -6.13
N ASP A 209 4.36 16.36 -6.32
CA ASP A 209 5.24 16.58 -7.48
C ASP A 209 4.88 15.66 -8.67
N VAL A 210 3.89 14.78 -8.51
CA VAL A 210 3.43 13.85 -9.54
C VAL A 210 2.21 14.45 -10.25
N LYS A 211 2.30 14.58 -11.58
CA LYS A 211 1.29 15.25 -12.41
C LYS A 211 -0.13 14.70 -12.19
N GLU A 212 -0.29 13.38 -12.11
CA GLU A 212 -1.59 12.74 -11.91
C GLU A 212 -2.25 13.10 -10.57
N TYR A 213 -1.44 13.45 -9.55
CA TYR A 213 -1.95 13.92 -8.26
C TYR A 213 -2.34 15.40 -8.30
N GLN A 214 -1.65 16.21 -9.11
CA GLN A 214 -2.01 17.61 -9.35
C GLN A 214 -3.33 17.71 -10.12
N GLU A 215 -3.50 16.93 -11.18
CA GLU A 215 -4.74 16.86 -11.97
C GLU A 215 -5.93 16.42 -11.10
N LEU A 216 -5.74 15.41 -10.24
CA LEU A 216 -6.77 14.98 -9.29
C LEU A 216 -7.17 16.11 -8.32
N LYS A 217 -6.20 16.90 -7.86
CA LYS A 217 -6.47 18.04 -6.98
C LYS A 217 -7.34 19.07 -7.69
N GLU A 218 -6.97 19.43 -8.91
CA GLU A 218 -7.70 20.41 -9.71
C GLU A 218 -9.14 19.96 -9.97
N GLU A 219 -9.34 18.69 -10.31
CA GLU A 219 -10.67 18.11 -10.52
C GLU A 219 -11.52 18.15 -9.23
N MET A 220 -10.93 17.79 -8.08
CA MET A 220 -11.58 17.89 -6.77
C MET A 220 -11.97 19.32 -6.42
N ASP A 221 -11.06 20.27 -6.61
CA ASP A 221 -11.28 21.70 -6.30
C ASP A 221 -12.42 22.26 -7.17
N GLN A 222 -12.44 21.93 -8.47
CA GLN A 222 -13.48 22.34 -9.41
C GLN A 222 -14.84 21.75 -9.03
N LEU A 223 -14.92 20.45 -8.73
CA LEU A 223 -16.17 19.78 -8.36
C LEU A 223 -16.73 20.30 -7.03
N ALA A 224 -15.88 20.50 -6.03
CA ALA A 224 -16.29 21.06 -4.75
C ALA A 224 -16.80 22.50 -4.91
N SER A 225 -16.08 23.33 -5.67
CA SER A 225 -16.46 24.72 -5.94
C SER A 225 -17.77 24.81 -6.71
N ARG A 226 -17.95 23.97 -7.74
CA ARG A 226 -19.18 23.90 -8.54
C ARG A 226 -20.38 23.52 -7.67
N ASN A 227 -20.26 22.46 -6.88
CA ASN A 227 -21.33 22.01 -5.97
C ASN A 227 -21.70 23.11 -4.97
N ASN A 228 -20.70 23.71 -4.33
CA ASN A 228 -20.95 24.80 -3.40
C ASN A 228 -21.59 26.01 -4.09
N GLY A 229 -21.18 26.37 -5.31
CA GLY A 229 -21.77 27.47 -6.06
C GLY A 229 -23.26 27.28 -6.37
N TRP A 230 -23.72 26.04 -6.54
CA TRP A 230 -25.11 25.74 -6.89
C TRP A 230 -26.02 25.61 -5.67
N PHE A 231 -25.52 25.04 -4.57
CA PHE A 231 -26.36 24.62 -3.46
C PHE A 231 -26.13 25.38 -2.14
N THR A 232 -25.06 26.18 -2.03
CA THR A 232 -24.79 26.93 -0.79
C THR A 232 -25.90 27.92 -0.48
N THR A 233 -26.25 27.98 0.81
CA THR A 233 -27.17 28.99 1.37
C THR A 233 -26.49 29.68 2.54
N PRO A 234 -27.01 30.80 3.08
CA PRO A 234 -26.36 31.53 4.17
C PRO A 234 -25.99 30.68 5.40
N ASN A 235 -26.78 29.64 5.69
CA ASN A 235 -26.62 28.80 6.87
C ASN A 235 -26.17 27.36 6.55
N TRP A 236 -25.79 27.07 5.29
CA TRP A 236 -25.41 25.72 4.89
C TRP A 236 -24.46 25.73 3.70
N SER A 237 -23.33 25.02 3.89
CA SER A 237 -22.40 24.68 2.83
C SER A 237 -22.45 23.16 2.59
N PRO A 238 -22.72 22.72 1.35
CA PRO A 238 -22.79 21.31 1.00
C PRO A 238 -21.46 20.59 1.20
N ILE A 239 -20.35 21.16 0.74
CA ILE A 239 -19.03 20.54 0.81
C ILE A 239 -18.06 21.46 1.55
N ARG A 240 -17.57 20.99 2.70
CA ARG A 240 -16.41 21.53 3.39
C ARG A 240 -15.19 20.70 3.01
N TYR A 241 -14.37 21.24 2.12
CA TYR A 241 -13.17 20.58 1.63
C TYR A 241 -11.92 21.19 2.28
N ILE A 242 -11.16 20.35 2.99
CA ILE A 242 -9.91 20.74 3.66
C ILE A 242 -8.77 20.01 2.96
N TYR A 243 -7.90 20.76 2.29
CA TYR A 243 -6.63 20.24 1.77
C TYR A 243 -5.52 20.49 2.78
N GLY A 244 -5.19 19.47 3.56
CA GLY A 244 -4.24 19.59 4.67
C GLY A 244 -4.17 18.31 5.49
N SER A 245 -3.23 18.28 6.44
CA SER A 245 -3.12 17.23 7.45
C SER A 245 -3.77 17.67 8.75
N LEU A 246 -4.49 16.77 9.41
CA LEU A 246 -4.90 16.92 10.80
C LEU A 246 -3.96 16.09 11.69
N SER A 247 -3.79 16.52 12.93
CA SER A 247 -3.17 15.66 13.93
C SER A 247 -4.06 14.45 14.24
N GLN A 248 -3.56 13.46 14.98
CA GLN A 248 -4.37 12.30 15.35
C GLN A 248 -5.52 12.67 16.32
N ASP A 249 -5.36 13.76 17.06
CA ASP A 249 -6.30 14.20 18.09
C ASP A 249 -7.43 15.10 17.52
N GLU A 250 -7.21 15.68 16.33
CA GLU A 250 -8.15 16.55 15.59
C GLU A 250 -9.00 15.79 14.57
#